data_AF-M6YYX6-F1
#
_entry.id   AF-M6YYX6-F1
#
_cell.length_a   1.000
_cell.length_b   1.000
_cell.length_c   1.000
_cell.angle_alpha   90.00
_cell.angle_beta   90.00
_cell.angle_gamma   90.00
#
_symmetry.space_group_name_H-M   'P 1'
#
loop_
_entity.id
_entity.type
_entity.pdbx_description
1 polymer ?
#
loop_
_entity_poly.entity_id
_entity_poly.type
_entity_poly.pdbx_seq_one_letter_code
_entity_poly.pdbx_strand_id
1 'polypeptide(L)'
;MSNFVLTNLSQYIADQIKSLREGHNGGKGISQTDLAKHVSKNPNTISRWETGEYKPKSDDLYLLSKFFQVPISSFFPEENQENYNNLISNLKEKLSRKDIKEIINFIEFKIATRSIDIERKKPGRTRKQKSI
;
A
#
# COMPACT_ATOMS: atom_id res chain seq x y z
N MET A 1 9.29 -17.02 6.32
CA MET A 1 7.99 -16.37 6.57
C MET A 1 8.22 -14.90 6.87
N SER A 2 7.28 -14.03 6.44
CA SER A 2 7.25 -12.56 6.54
C SER A 2 7.82 -11.76 5.34
N ASN A 3 7.13 -11.86 4.20
CA ASN A 3 7.16 -10.88 3.09
C ASN A 3 6.32 -9.63 3.45
N PHE A 4 6.61 -8.95 4.57
CA PHE A 4 5.69 -7.95 5.11
C PHE A 4 5.93 -6.50 4.64
N VAL A 5 6.86 -6.22 3.71
CA VAL A 5 7.13 -4.82 3.30
C VAL A 5 7.27 -4.64 1.79
N LEU A 6 6.59 -5.46 0.99
CA LEU A 6 6.29 -5.14 -0.40
C LEU A 6 4.79 -5.27 -0.62
N THR A 7 4.02 -4.39 0.03
CA THR A 7 2.73 -4.02 -0.55
C THR A 7 3.05 -3.56 -1.98
N ASN A 8 2.75 -4.43 -2.95
CA ASN A 8 3.27 -4.39 -4.31
C ASN A 8 2.95 -3.01 -4.89
N LEU A 9 3.93 -2.27 -5.40
CA LEU A 9 3.70 -0.97 -6.06
C LEU A 9 2.54 -1.05 -7.07
N SER A 10 2.38 -2.21 -7.71
CA SER A 10 1.25 -2.50 -8.61
C SER A 10 -0.11 -2.49 -7.90
N GLN A 11 -0.20 -3.04 -6.68
CA GLN A 11 -1.41 -3.00 -5.86
C GLN A 11 -1.70 -1.57 -5.41
N TYR A 12 -0.69 -0.80 -5.01
CA TYR A 12 -0.89 0.62 -4.66
C TYR A 12 -1.46 1.40 -5.85
N ILE A 13 -0.87 1.25 -7.04
CA ILE A 13 -1.37 1.88 -8.27
C ILE A 13 -2.81 1.44 -8.56
N ALA A 14 -3.12 0.15 -8.43
CA ALA A 14 -4.46 -0.40 -8.65
C ALA A 14 -5.49 0.25 -7.71
N ASP A 15 -5.18 0.29 -6.41
CA ASP A 15 -6.04 0.87 -5.38
C ASP A 15 -6.21 2.38 -5.58
N GLN A 16 -5.15 3.10 -5.98
CA GLN A 16 -5.22 4.53 -6.28
C GLN A 16 -6.11 4.81 -7.49
N ILE A 17 -5.98 4.06 -8.58
CA ILE A 17 -6.86 4.22 -9.76
C ILE A 17 -8.32 4.01 -9.38
N LYS A 18 -8.60 2.94 -8.64
CA LYS A 18 -9.96 2.63 -8.17
C LYS A 18 -10.50 3.72 -7.25
N SER A 19 -9.70 4.19 -6.30
CA SER A 19 -10.07 5.24 -5.36
C SER A 19 -10.39 6.56 -6.07
N LEU A 20 -9.56 6.98 -7.03
CA LEU A 20 -9.81 8.17 -7.84
C LEU A 20 -11.08 8.02 -8.68
N ARG A 21 -11.33 6.83 -9.27
CA ARG A 21 -12.54 6.55 -10.04
C ARG A 21 -13.80 6.64 -9.17
N GLU A 22 -13.79 6.04 -7.98
CA GLU A 22 -14.93 6.00 -7.08
C GLU A 22 -15.16 7.34 -6.36
N GLY A 23 -14.11 8.12 -6.12
CA GLY A 23 -14.17 9.48 -5.57
C GLY A 23 -14.53 10.57 -6.59
N HIS A 24 -14.52 10.25 -7.88
CA HIS A 24 -14.78 11.22 -8.96
C HIS A 24 -16.22 11.79 -8.90
N ASN A 25 -16.48 12.89 -9.63
CA ASN A 25 -17.80 13.54 -9.71
C ASN A 25 -18.40 13.90 -8.32
N GLY A 26 -17.57 14.44 -7.43
CA GLY A 26 -17.99 14.82 -6.07
C GLY A 26 -18.36 13.61 -5.20
N GLY A 27 -17.64 12.49 -5.36
CA GLY A 27 -17.86 11.26 -4.59
C GLY A 27 -18.96 10.34 -5.12
N LYS A 28 -19.60 10.67 -6.24
CA LYS A 28 -20.56 9.76 -6.92
C LYS A 28 -19.85 8.63 -7.66
N GLY A 29 -18.59 8.83 -7.99
CA GLY A 29 -17.79 7.94 -8.81
C GLY A 29 -18.20 7.94 -10.27
N ILE A 30 -17.45 7.20 -11.08
CA ILE A 30 -17.77 6.89 -12.47
C ILE A 30 -17.58 5.38 -12.72
N SER A 31 -18.23 4.86 -13.77
CA SER A 31 -18.05 3.45 -14.14
C SER A 31 -16.68 3.21 -14.76
N GLN A 32 -16.19 1.96 -14.72
CA GLN A 32 -14.97 1.57 -15.43
C GLN A 32 -15.10 1.82 -16.95
N THR A 33 -16.30 1.66 -17.50
CA THR A 33 -16.60 1.93 -18.90
C THR A 33 -16.46 3.40 -19.26
N ASP A 34 -16.91 4.30 -18.37
CA ASP A 34 -16.81 5.75 -18.63
C ASP A 34 -15.38 6.25 -18.48
N LEU A 35 -14.65 5.77 -17.46
CA LEU A 35 -13.22 6.03 -17.34
C LEU A 35 -12.47 5.57 -18.60
N ALA A 36 -12.77 4.36 -19.09
CA ALA A 36 -12.16 3.79 -20.28
C ALA A 36 -12.36 4.67 -21.52
N LYS A 37 -13.57 5.22 -21.72
CA LYS A 37 -13.84 6.16 -22.83
C LYS A 37 -12.97 7.41 -22.73
N HIS A 38 -12.83 7.99 -21.54
CA HIS A 38 -12.04 9.21 -21.35
C HIS A 38 -10.54 9.00 -21.58
N VAL A 39 -9.99 7.84 -21.20
CA VAL A 39 -8.57 7.53 -21.42
C VAL A 39 -8.30 6.73 -22.70
N SER A 40 -9.30 6.58 -23.58
CA SER A 40 -9.21 5.84 -24.85
C SER A 40 -8.71 4.40 -24.67
N LYS A 41 -9.27 3.68 -23.70
CA LYS A 41 -8.99 2.27 -23.39
C LYS A 41 -10.26 1.43 -23.44
N ASN A 42 -10.09 0.11 -23.32
CA ASN A 42 -11.20 -0.81 -23.16
C ASN A 42 -11.59 -0.93 -21.68
N PRO A 43 -12.88 -1.13 -21.34
CA PRO A 43 -13.31 -1.31 -19.95
C PRO A 43 -12.59 -2.46 -19.23
N ASN A 44 -12.30 -3.55 -19.95
CA ASN A 44 -11.52 -4.67 -19.42
C ASN A 44 -10.10 -4.27 -19.01
N THR A 45 -9.49 -3.30 -19.69
CA THR A 45 -8.17 -2.76 -19.33
C THR A 45 -8.22 -2.03 -17.99
N ILE A 46 -9.26 -1.21 -17.77
CA ILE A 46 -9.47 -0.52 -16.48
C ILE A 46 -9.70 -1.54 -15.36
N SER A 47 -10.54 -2.54 -15.60
CA SER A 47 -10.80 -3.62 -14.64
C SER A 47 -9.51 -4.31 -14.20
N ARG A 48 -8.67 -4.69 -15.19
CA ARG A 48 -7.36 -5.30 -14.99
C ARG A 48 -6.34 -4.43 -14.25
N TRP A 49 -6.42 -3.12 -14.44
CA TRP A 49 -5.60 -2.17 -13.68
C TRP A 49 -6.07 -2.10 -12.22
N GLU A 50 -7.38 -1.98 -11.98
CA GLU A 50 -7.95 -1.86 -10.64
C GLU A 50 -7.87 -3.16 -9.81
N THR A 51 -7.72 -4.32 -10.45
CA THR A 51 -7.48 -5.61 -9.77
C THR A 51 -5.99 -5.91 -9.56
N GLY A 52 -5.09 -5.11 -10.15
CA GLY A 52 -3.65 -5.36 -10.12
C GLY A 52 -3.19 -6.52 -11.00
N GLU A 53 -4.07 -7.09 -11.86
CA GLU A 53 -3.70 -8.14 -12.83
C GLU A 53 -2.67 -7.61 -13.84
N TYR A 54 -2.80 -6.35 -14.26
CA TYR A 54 -1.85 -5.66 -15.12
C TYR A 54 -1.50 -4.28 -14.60
N LYS A 55 -0.25 -3.88 -14.82
CA LYS A 55 0.24 -2.54 -14.51
C LYS A 55 -0.02 -1.59 -15.71
N PRO A 56 -0.60 -0.40 -15.49
CA PRO A 56 -0.63 0.66 -16.51
C PRO A 56 0.78 1.08 -16.90
N LYS A 57 0.99 1.45 -18.18
CA LYS A 57 2.26 2.04 -18.63
C LYS A 57 2.38 3.51 -18.18
N SER A 58 3.55 4.10 -18.34
CA SER A 58 3.79 5.52 -18.06
C SER A 58 2.80 6.44 -18.76
N ASP A 59 2.53 6.18 -20.04
CA ASP A 59 1.61 6.99 -20.85
C ASP A 59 0.17 6.86 -20.35
N ASP A 60 -0.20 5.67 -19.85
CA ASP A 60 -1.52 5.42 -19.26
C ASP A 60 -1.68 6.19 -17.94
N LEU A 61 -0.66 6.15 -17.08
CA LEU A 61 -0.62 6.92 -15.83
C LEU A 61 -0.68 8.43 -16.10
N TYR A 62 -0.01 8.89 -17.17
CA TYR A 62 -0.10 10.28 -17.60
C TYR A 62 -1.53 10.65 -18.01
N LEU A 63 -2.20 9.85 -18.83
CA LEU A 63 -3.60 10.08 -19.22
C LEU A 63 -4.55 10.09 -18.01
N LEU A 64 -4.37 9.14 -17.09
CA LEU A 64 -5.14 9.08 -15.85
C LEU A 64 -4.89 10.33 -14.99
N SER A 65 -3.65 10.79 -14.88
CA SER A 65 -3.30 12.01 -14.14
C SER A 65 -4.00 13.25 -14.71
N LYS A 66 -4.09 13.36 -16.03
CA LYS A 66 -4.78 14.47 -16.71
C LYS A 66 -6.29 14.39 -16.53
N PHE A 67 -6.86 13.19 -16.63
CA PHE A 67 -8.28 12.97 -16.43
C PHE A 67 -8.71 13.31 -15.00
N PHE A 68 -8.00 12.78 -14.00
CA PHE A 68 -8.32 13.00 -12.58
C PHE A 68 -7.80 14.33 -12.02
N GLN A 69 -7.03 15.09 -12.80
CA GLN A 69 -6.41 16.36 -12.37
C GLN A 69 -5.55 16.22 -11.12
N VAL A 70 -4.81 15.11 -11.02
CA VAL A 70 -3.85 14.84 -9.93
C VAL A 70 -2.43 14.82 -10.48
N PRO A 71 -1.41 15.13 -9.66
CA PRO A 71 -0.02 14.88 -10.04
C PRO A 71 0.20 13.41 -10.39
N ILE A 72 1.06 13.12 -11.38
CA ILE A 72 1.41 11.73 -11.73
C ILE A 72 2.08 10.99 -10.55
N SER A 73 2.73 11.73 -9.66
CA SER A 73 3.32 11.20 -8.43
C SER A 73 2.28 10.62 -7.47
N SER A 74 1.00 11.02 -7.55
CA SER A 74 -0.06 10.48 -6.71
C SER A 74 -0.35 8.99 -6.95
N PHE A 75 0.09 8.42 -8.08
CA PHE A 75 0.01 6.98 -8.34
C PHE A 75 1.15 6.19 -7.66
N PHE A 76 2.08 6.87 -7.01
CA PHE A 76 3.18 6.25 -6.29
C PHE A 76 3.04 6.59 -4.80
N PRO A 77 3.36 5.65 -3.90
CA PRO A 77 3.36 5.95 -2.49
C PRO A 77 4.34 7.09 -2.23
N GLU A 78 3.94 8.07 -1.41
CA GLU A 78 4.87 9.11 -1.00
C GLU A 78 6.12 8.46 -0.42
N GLU A 79 7.29 8.84 -0.92
CA GLU A 79 8.58 8.51 -0.31
C GLU A 79 8.74 9.32 0.99
N ASN A 80 7.82 9.14 1.95
CA ASN A 80 8.06 9.52 3.33
C ASN A 80 8.96 8.46 3.96
N GLN A 81 10.20 8.42 3.50
CA GLN A 81 11.26 7.70 4.16
C GLN A 81 12.46 8.64 4.19
N GLU A 82 12.84 9.08 5.40
CA GLU A 82 14.27 9.11 5.71
C GLU A 82 14.83 7.81 5.12
N ASN A 83 15.68 7.90 4.11
CA ASN A 83 16.09 6.75 3.33
C ASN A 83 16.79 5.77 4.28
N TYR A 84 16.02 4.81 4.82
CA TYR A 84 16.47 3.94 5.89
C TYR A 84 17.63 3.09 5.41
N ASN A 85 17.70 2.80 4.11
CA ASN A 85 18.83 2.12 3.51
C ASN A 85 20.10 2.96 3.60
N ASN A 86 20.03 4.27 3.30
CA ASN A 86 21.16 5.18 3.48
C ASN A 86 21.54 5.35 4.96
N LEU A 87 20.54 5.48 5.85
CA LEU A 87 20.77 5.59 7.29
C LEU A 87 21.43 4.31 7.84
N ILE A 88 20.92 3.13 7.49
CA ILE A 88 21.47 1.83 7.91
C ILE A 88 22.89 1.62 7.37
N SER A 89 23.15 2.00 6.12
CA SER A 89 24.50 1.95 5.54
C SER A 89 25.46 2.85 6.32
N ASN A 90 25.08 4.10 6.58
CA ASN A 90 25.88 5.04 7.37
C ASN A 90 26.10 4.58 8.82
N LEU A 91 25.10 3.92 9.42
CA LEU A 91 25.20 3.39 10.77
C LEU A 91 26.13 2.17 10.84
N LYS A 92 26.08 1.26 9.85
CA LYS A 92 26.97 0.08 9.80
C LYS A 92 28.45 0.45 9.77
N GLU A 93 28.81 1.53 9.09
CA GLU A 93 30.20 2.01 9.03
C GLU A 93 30.69 2.59 10.37
N LYS A 94 29.77 3.08 11.20
CA LYS A 94 30.09 3.78 12.46
C LYS A 94 29.92 2.92 13.71
N LEU A 95 29.31 1.74 13.59
CA LEU A 95 28.94 0.89 14.73
C LEU A 95 29.85 -0.33 14.85
N SER A 96 30.16 -0.70 16.10
CA SER A 96 30.91 -1.91 16.38
C SER A 96 30.01 -3.16 16.27
N ARG A 97 30.64 -4.34 16.18
CA ARG A 97 29.90 -5.62 16.22
C ARG A 97 29.05 -5.78 17.48
N LYS A 98 29.48 -5.19 18.60
CA LYS A 98 28.75 -5.24 19.87
C LYS A 98 27.48 -4.38 19.78
N ASP A 99 27.59 -3.16 19.26
CA ASP A 99 26.46 -2.25 19.12
C ASP A 99 25.40 -2.81 18.16
N ILE A 100 25.84 -3.41 17.05
CA ILE A 100 24.95 -4.09 16.10
C ILE A 100 24.17 -5.21 16.80
N LYS A 101 24.84 -6.01 17.64
CA LYS A 101 24.19 -7.10 18.39
C LYS A 101 23.16 -6.58 19.39
N GLU A 102 23.46 -5.49 20.10
CA GLU A 102 22.51 -4.87 21.03
C GLU A 102 21.27 -4.32 20.31
N ILE A 103 21.46 -3.68 19.16
CA ILE A 103 20.35 -3.19 18.32
C ILE A 103 19.49 -4.35 17.83
N ILE A 104 20.08 -5.45 17.35
CA ILE A 104 19.34 -6.64 16.93
C ILE A 104 18.49 -7.19 18.08
N ASN A 105 19.10 -7.39 19.26
CA ASN A 105 18.38 -7.88 20.44
C ASN A 105 17.21 -6.96 20.81
N PHE A 106 17.40 -5.64 20.71
CA PHE A 106 16.34 -4.67 20.99
C PHE A 106 15.19 -4.76 19.97
N ILE A 107 15.50 -4.91 18.68
CA ILE A 107 14.50 -5.09 17.62
C ILE A 107 13.71 -6.38 17.85
N GLU A 108 14.39 -7.49 18.14
CA GLU A 108 13.76 -8.78 18.45
C GLU A 108 12.81 -8.66 19.66
N PHE A 109 13.25 -7.99 20.72
CA PHE A 109 12.41 -7.70 21.88
C PHE A 109 11.17 -6.86 21.51
N LYS A 110 11.33 -5.81 20.69
CA LYS A 110 10.21 -4.97 20.23
C LYS A 110 9.22 -5.73 19.34
N ILE A 111 9.70 -6.68 18.54
CA ILE A 111 8.85 -7.57 17.75
C ILE A 111 8.06 -8.50 18.69
N ALA A 112 8.74 -9.17 19.62
CA ALA A 112 8.11 -10.10 20.55
C ALA A 112 7.04 -9.44 21.43
N THR A 113 7.32 -8.24 21.96
CA THR A 113 6.36 -7.48 22.79
C THR A 113 5.11 -7.09 22.02
N ARG A 114 5.22 -6.67 20.76
CA ARG A 114 4.06 -6.37 19.91
C ARG A 114 3.21 -7.60 19.61
N SER A 115 3.83 -8.75 19.36
CA SER A 115 3.12 -10.01 19.15
C SER A 115 2.26 -10.39 20.36
N ILE A 116 2.81 -10.21 21.57
CA ILE A 116 2.12 -10.47 22.84
C ILE A 116 0.93 -9.51 23.03
N ASP A 117 1.10 -8.23 22.70
CA ASP A 117 0.03 -7.23 22.80
C ASP A 117 -1.12 -7.49 21.81
N ILE A 118 -0.80 -8.02 20.61
CA ILE A 118 -1.80 -8.42 19.61
C ILE A 118 -2.58 -9.65 20.08
N GLU A 119 -1.92 -10.64 20.71
CA GLU A 119 -2.60 -11.82 21.27
C GLU A 119 -3.52 -11.47 22.44
N ARG A 120 -3.10 -10.54 23.30
CA ARG A 120 -3.90 -10.07 24.46
C ARG A 120 -5.16 -9.29 24.08
N LYS A 121 -5.22 -8.70 22.87
CA LYS A 121 -6.35 -7.87 22.41
C LYS A 121 -7.43 -8.64 21.63
N LYS A 122 -7.35 -9.97 21.47
CA LYS A 122 -8.41 -10.74 20.81
C LYS A 122 -9.68 -10.75 21.68
N PRO A 123 -10.86 -10.32 21.18
CA PRO A 123 -12.09 -10.33 21.95
C PRO A 123 -12.48 -11.78 22.28
N GLY A 124 -12.78 -12.02 23.56
CA GLY A 124 -13.23 -13.32 24.06
C GLY A 124 -14.48 -13.81 23.30
N ARG A 125 -14.47 -15.11 23.00
CA ARG A 125 -15.53 -15.87 22.31
C ARG A 125 -16.93 -15.43 22.78
N THR A 126 -17.71 -14.81 21.89
CA THR A 126 -19.10 -14.42 22.16
C THR A 126 -19.94 -15.65 22.50
N ARG A 127 -20.49 -15.67 23.72
CA ARG A 127 -21.42 -16.71 24.19
C ARG A 127 -22.72 -16.56 23.42
N LYS A 128 -22.99 -17.45 22.45
CA LYS A 128 -24.30 -17.52 21.77
C LYS A 128 -25.40 -17.65 22.82
N GLN A 129 -26.23 -16.62 22.95
CA GLN A 129 -27.51 -16.70 23.65
C GLN A 129 -28.39 -17.69 22.88
N LYS A 130 -28.86 -18.73 23.56
CA LYS A 130 -29.94 -19.61 23.07
C LYS A 130 -31.20 -18.74 22.96
N SER A 131 -31.67 -18.53 21.75
CA SER A 131 -33.04 -18.09 21.50
C SER A 131 -34.00 -19.24 21.76
N ILE A 132 -35.13 -18.87 22.37
CA ILE A 132 -36.20 -19.66 22.98
C ILE A 132 -36.83 -20.65 21.99
#